data_AF-A0A139RHW9-F1
#
_entry.id   AF-A0A139RHW9-F1
#
_cell.length_a   1.000
_cell.length_b   1.000
_cell.length_c   1.000
_cell.angle_alpha   90.00
_cell.angle_beta   90.00
_cell.angle_gamma   90.00
#
_symmetry.space_group_name_H-M   'P 1'
#
loop_
_entity.id
_entity.type
_entity.pdbx_description
1 polymer ?
#
loop_
_entity_poly.entity_id
_entity_poly.type
_entity_poly.pdbx_seq_one_letter_code
_entity_poly.pdbx_strand_id
1 'polypeptide(L)'
;MEFTDIAMELSKEAWQASFHYPFVLQLQEGNLDPSIFRYYLIQDAYYLKAFSEIYHLLADKTSNQEMKRLLKQNAQSLVEGELFIRQQFSRNWKSAIRKWSNIQSLQPAIIISRIFIGNLQSRT
;
A
#
# COMPACT_ATOMS: atom_id res chain seq x y z
N MET A 1 -3.28 4.15 28.83
CA MET A 1 -3.80 3.84 27.48
C MET A 1 -2.94 4.64 26.52
N GLU A 2 -2.15 3.93 25.73
CA GLU A 2 -1.21 4.53 24.78
C GLU A 2 -1.96 5.10 23.57
N PHE A 3 -1.30 5.97 22.80
CA PHE A 3 -1.89 6.51 21.57
C PHE A 3 -2.32 5.40 20.59
N THR A 4 -1.56 4.31 20.51
CA THR A 4 -1.87 3.16 19.67
C THR A 4 -3.15 2.44 20.10
N ASP A 5 -3.44 2.41 21.40
CA ASP A 5 -4.67 1.82 21.92
C ASP A 5 -5.88 2.65 21.50
N ILE A 6 -5.76 3.98 21.55
CA ILE A 6 -6.80 4.91 21.10
C ILE A 6 -7.06 4.74 19.61
N ALA A 7 -6.00 4.73 18.79
CA ALA A 7 -6.13 4.55 17.34
C ALA A 7 -6.76 3.18 16.99
N MET A 8 -6.42 2.14 17.73
CA MET A 8 -7.03 0.81 17.59
C MET A 8 -8.53 0.86 17.90
N GLU A 9 -8.94 1.42 19.04
CA GLU A 9 -10.35 1.47 19.42
C GLU A 9 -11.18 2.30 18.42
N LEU A 10 -10.64 3.42 17.92
CA LEU A 10 -11.30 4.26 16.92
C LEU A 10 -11.44 3.58 15.54
N SER A 11 -10.52 2.68 15.17
CA SER A 11 -10.53 2.00 13.87
C SER A 11 -11.17 0.61 13.92
N LYS A 12 -11.55 0.14 15.11
CA LYS A 12 -12.00 -1.22 15.40
C LYS A 12 -13.14 -1.69 14.52
N GLU A 13 -14.16 -0.86 14.30
CA GLU A 13 -15.30 -1.23 13.45
C GLU A 13 -14.87 -1.49 12.00
N ALA A 14 -14.11 -0.57 11.41
CA ALA A 14 -13.60 -0.72 10.06
C ALA A 14 -12.63 -1.91 9.94
N TRP A 15 -11.79 -2.11 10.95
CA TRP A 15 -10.88 -3.25 11.03
C TRP A 15 -11.62 -4.58 11.09
N GLN A 16 -12.63 -4.71 11.95
CA GLN A 16 -13.43 -5.93 12.07
C GLN A 16 -14.27 -6.20 10.82
N ALA A 17 -14.80 -5.16 10.19
CA ALA A 17 -15.50 -5.28 8.91
C ALA A 17 -14.58 -5.82 7.80
N SER A 18 -13.28 -5.46 7.83
CA SER A 18 -12.31 -5.91 6.81
C SER A 18 -12.25 -7.43 6.65
N PHE A 19 -12.40 -8.18 7.75
CA PHE A 19 -12.36 -9.65 7.76
C PHE A 19 -13.54 -10.31 7.04
N HIS A 20 -14.66 -9.59 6.93
CA HIS A 20 -15.90 -10.13 6.36
C HIS A 20 -16.12 -9.71 4.91
N TYR A 21 -15.19 -8.97 4.31
CA TYR A 21 -15.31 -8.57 2.90
C TYR A 21 -15.16 -9.79 1.98
N PRO A 22 -15.99 -9.92 0.92
CA PRO A 22 -15.96 -11.05 0.01
C PRO A 22 -14.57 -11.34 -0.58
N PHE A 23 -13.77 -10.31 -0.84
CA PHE A 23 -12.40 -10.47 -1.33
C PHE A 23 -11.52 -11.29 -0.35
N VAL A 24 -11.55 -10.96 0.94
CA VAL A 24 -10.72 -11.60 1.98
C VAL A 24 -11.19 -13.04 2.21
N LEU A 25 -12.50 -13.24 2.31
CA LEU A 25 -13.11 -14.56 2.48
C LEU A 25 -12.78 -15.48 1.29
N GLN A 26 -12.97 -15.00 0.06
CA GLN A 26 -12.69 -15.80 -1.14
C GLN A 26 -11.20 -16.10 -1.32
N LEU A 27 -10.32 -15.16 -0.92
CA LEU A 27 -8.88 -15.38 -0.91
C LEU A 27 -8.50 -16.47 0.09
N GLN A 28 -9.08 -16.45 1.29
CA GLN A 28 -8.87 -17.47 2.32
C GLN A 28 -9.37 -18.85 1.87
N GLU A 29 -10.54 -18.90 1.24
CA GLU A 29 -11.16 -20.13 0.73
C GLU A 29 -10.48 -20.67 -0.55
N GLY A 30 -9.65 -19.85 -1.21
CA GLY A 30 -8.96 -20.22 -2.45
C GLY A 30 -9.85 -20.23 -3.69
N ASN A 31 -11.04 -19.61 -3.63
CA ASN A 31 -12.00 -19.54 -4.74
C ASN A 31 -12.06 -18.16 -5.43
N LEU A 32 -11.20 -17.21 -5.01
CA LEU A 32 -11.11 -15.88 -5.60
C LEU A 32 -10.76 -15.95 -7.10
N ASP A 33 -11.53 -15.24 -7.91
CA ASP A 33 -11.27 -15.13 -9.35
C ASP A 33 -9.86 -14.57 -9.60
N PRO A 34 -8.99 -15.27 -10.37
CA PRO A 34 -7.64 -14.82 -10.66
C PRO A 34 -7.56 -13.43 -11.29
N SER A 35 -8.58 -12.99 -12.03
CA SER A 35 -8.66 -11.65 -12.61
C SER A 35 -8.85 -10.56 -11.56
N ILE A 36 -9.62 -10.82 -10.50
CA ILE A 36 -9.81 -9.92 -9.35
C ILE A 36 -8.49 -9.85 -8.57
N PHE A 37 -7.85 -10.99 -8.32
CA PHE A 37 -6.56 -11.01 -7.64
C PHE A 37 -5.48 -10.26 -8.43
N ARG A 38 -5.43 -10.45 -9.76
CA ARG A 38 -4.53 -9.69 -10.63
C ARG A 38 -4.79 -8.19 -10.58
N TYR A 39 -6.06 -7.77 -10.53
CA TYR A 39 -6.41 -6.37 -10.36
C TYR A 39 -5.91 -5.83 -9.02
N TYR A 40 -6.15 -6.56 -7.93
CA TYR A 40 -5.64 -6.22 -6.60
C TYR A 40 -4.13 -6.03 -6.60
N LEU A 41 -3.35 -6.98 -7.14
CA LEU A 41 -1.89 -6.87 -7.19
C LEU A 41 -1.41 -5.63 -7.96
N ILE A 42 -2.12 -5.22 -9.02
CA ILE A 42 -1.80 -3.99 -9.75
C ILE A 42 -2.03 -2.77 -8.84
N GLN A 43 -3.13 -2.73 -8.10
CA GLN A 43 -3.41 -1.64 -7.16
C GLN A 43 -2.41 -1.60 -6.01
N ASP A 44 -2.07 -2.76 -5.46
CA ASP A 44 -1.13 -2.91 -4.37
C ASP A 44 0.26 -2.41 -4.77
N ALA A 45 0.70 -2.70 -6.00
CA ALA A 45 1.95 -2.15 -6.54
C ALA A 45 1.97 -0.60 -6.57
N TYR A 46 0.86 0.05 -6.93
CA TYR A 46 0.76 1.51 -6.89
C TYR A 46 0.76 2.03 -5.45
N TYR A 47 0.02 1.37 -4.56
CA TYR A 47 -0.03 1.70 -3.15
C TYR A 47 1.35 1.62 -2.49
N LEU A 48 2.07 0.50 -2.66
CA LEU A 48 3.40 0.27 -2.09
C LEU A 48 4.43 1.28 -2.59
N LYS A 49 4.38 1.64 -3.87
CA LYS A 49 5.26 2.68 -4.43
C LYS A 49 5.06 4.01 -3.71
N ALA A 50 3.82 4.47 -3.59
CA ALA A 50 3.54 5.72 -2.90
C ALA A 50 3.81 5.64 -1.38
N PHE A 51 3.64 4.47 -0.77
CA PHE A 51 3.97 4.25 0.64
C PHE A 51 5.49 4.33 0.89
N SER A 52 6.30 3.85 -0.06
CA SER A 52 7.76 4.05 -0.06
C SER A 52 8.13 5.55 -0.13
N GLU A 53 7.45 6.32 -0.98
CA GLU A 53 7.64 7.78 -1.05
C GLU A 53 7.29 8.48 0.28
N ILE A 54 6.22 8.05 0.95
CA ILE A 54 5.86 8.55 2.29
C ILE A 54 6.98 8.29 3.31
N TYR A 55 7.59 7.11 3.31
CA TYR A 55 8.71 6.83 4.20
C TYR A 55 9.93 7.71 3.92
N HIS A 56 10.23 7.99 2.66
CA HIS A 56 11.29 8.94 2.31
C HIS A 56 10.99 10.36 2.82
N LEU A 57 9.76 10.86 2.64
CA LEU A 57 9.36 12.18 3.14
C LEU A 57 9.44 12.27 4.68
N LEU A 58 9.04 11.21 5.39
CA LEU A 58 9.16 11.15 6.84
C LEU A 58 10.62 11.11 7.29
N ALA A 59 11.48 10.39 6.57
CA ALA A 59 12.91 10.32 6.85
C ALA A 59 13.59 11.70 6.71
N ASP A 60 13.12 12.52 5.78
CA ASP A 60 13.63 13.88 5.60
C ASP A 60 13.14 14.83 6.71
N LYS A 61 11.91 14.64 7.19
CA LYS A 61 11.30 15.45 8.27
C LYS A 61 11.81 15.12 9.68
N THR A 62 12.31 13.91 9.92
CA THR A 62 12.79 13.52 11.26
C THR A 62 14.21 14.02 11.54
N SER A 63 14.42 14.50 12.77
CA SER A 63 15.74 14.85 13.31
C SER A 63 16.46 13.65 13.97
N ASN A 64 15.73 12.57 14.29
CA ASN A 64 16.29 11.37 14.89
C ASN A 64 16.96 10.50 13.81
N GLN A 65 18.27 10.27 13.95
CA GLN A 65 19.08 9.53 12.98
C GLN A 65 18.75 8.03 12.91
N GLU A 66 18.43 7.40 14.04
CA GLU A 66 18.02 6.00 14.07
C GLU A 66 16.68 5.82 13.35
N MET A 67 15.73 6.71 13.64
CA MET A 67 14.43 6.72 12.96
C MET A 67 14.58 6.98 11.46
N LYS A 68 15.46 7.91 11.07
CA LYS A 68 15.77 8.18 9.65
C LYS A 68 16.29 6.93 8.94
N ARG A 69 17.22 6.20 9.58
CA ARG A 69 17.75 4.94 9.03
C ARG A 69 16.65 3.90 8.87
N LEU A 70 15.81 3.72 9.90
CA LEU A 70 14.69 2.77 9.88
C LEU A 70 13.69 3.09 8.77
N LEU A 71 13.29 4.36 8.62
CA LEU A 71 12.35 4.80 7.58
C LEU A 71 12.91 4.54 6.18
N LYS A 72 14.19 4.85 5.93
CA LYS A 72 14.84 4.56 4.65
C LYS A 72 14.93 3.06 4.37
N GLN A 73 15.22 2.24 5.37
CA GLN A 73 15.21 0.78 5.23
C GLN A 73 13.82 0.26 4.90
N ASN A 74 12.78 0.74 5.58
CA ASN A 74 11.40 0.35 5.28
C ASN A 74 10.98 0.75 3.87
N ALA A 75 11.37 1.95 3.41
CA ALA A 75 11.13 2.39 2.04
C ALA A 75 11.75 1.43 1.00
N GLN A 76 12.97 0.96 1.26
CA GLN A 76 13.68 0.01 0.40
C GLN A 76 13.00 -1.37 0.42
N SER A 77 12.66 -1.90 1.60
CA SER A 77 12.01 -3.21 1.73
C SER A 77 10.67 -3.29 0.97
N LEU A 78 9.91 -2.19 0.90
CA LEU A 78 8.68 -2.14 0.11
C LEU A 78 8.95 -2.32 -1.39
N VAL A 79 9.99 -1.66 -1.91
CA VAL A 79 10.38 -1.77 -3.33
C VAL A 79 10.87 -3.19 -3.64
N GLU A 80 11.66 -3.78 -2.75
CA GLU A 80 12.17 -5.15 -2.92
C GLU A 80 11.07 -6.20 -2.86
N GLY A 81 10.15 -6.08 -1.90
CA GLY A 81 8.98 -6.96 -1.80
C GLY A 81 8.09 -6.88 -3.03
N GLU A 82 7.88 -5.66 -3.54
CA GLU A 82 7.14 -5.42 -4.77
C GLU A 82 7.80 -6.13 -5.96
N LEU A 83 9.12 -5.96 -6.13
CA LEU A 83 9.90 -6.63 -7.18
C LEU A 83 9.84 -8.17 -7.08
N PHE A 84 9.87 -8.72 -5.87
CA PHE A 84 9.75 -10.16 -5.63
C PHE A 84 8.40 -10.69 -6.12
N ILE A 85 7.30 -10.03 -5.75
CA ILE A 85 5.95 -10.39 -6.22
C ILE A 85 5.88 -10.27 -7.74
N ARG A 86 6.43 -9.20 -8.34
CA ARG A 86 6.47 -9.07 -9.81
C ARG A 86 7.15 -10.26 -10.48
N GLN A 87 8.27 -10.73 -9.94
CA GLN A 87 9.04 -11.82 -10.51
C GLN A 87 8.26 -13.14 -10.44
N GLN A 88 7.67 -13.45 -9.29
CA GLN A 88 6.86 -14.65 -9.06
C GLN A 88 5.64 -14.73 -10.00
N PHE A 89 5.02 -13.59 -10.31
CA PHE A 89 3.85 -13.52 -11.19
C PHE A 89 4.19 -13.23 -12.67
N SER A 90 5.47 -13.29 -13.09
CA SER A 90 5.87 -12.87 -14.43
C SER A 90 5.95 -13.95 -15.52
N ARG A 91 5.01 -13.82 -16.47
CA ARG A 91 5.27 -13.83 -17.94
C ARG A 91 4.48 -12.70 -18.65
N ASN A 92 3.33 -12.25 -18.09
CA ASN A 92 2.44 -11.23 -18.65
C ASN A 92 2.18 -10.00 -17.72
N TRP A 93 3.07 -9.72 -16.76
CA TRP A 93 2.90 -8.66 -15.76
C TRP A 93 3.13 -7.24 -16.34
N LYS A 94 4.20 -7.05 -17.13
CA LYS A 94 4.54 -5.76 -17.74
C LYS A 94 3.46 -5.24 -18.69
N SER A 95 2.83 -6.12 -19.47
CA SER A 95 1.73 -5.77 -20.37
C SER A 95 0.45 -5.43 -19.62
N ALA A 96 0.21 -6.06 -18.46
CA ALA A 96 -0.89 -5.71 -17.57
C ALA A 96 -0.74 -4.26 -17.09
N ILE A 97 0.35 -3.94 -16.39
CA ILE A 97 0.55 -2.61 -15.82
C ILE A 97 0.45 -1.52 -16.89
N ARG A 98 1.07 -1.72 -18.05
CA ARG A 98 1.04 -0.75 -19.16
C ARG A 98 -0.36 -0.54 -19.76
N LYS A 99 -1.20 -1.58 -19.80
CA LYS A 99 -2.59 -1.48 -20.28
C LYS A 99 -3.46 -0.72 -19.27
N TRP A 100 -3.24 -0.94 -17.98
CA TRP A 100 -4.06 -0.37 -16.90
C TRP A 100 -3.55 1.01 -16.42
N SER A 101 -2.30 1.38 -16.70
CA SER A 101 -1.74 2.71 -16.40
C SER A 101 -2.40 3.85 -17.17
N ASN A 102 -3.11 3.56 -18.26
CA ASN A 102 -3.91 4.55 -18.99
C ASN A 102 -5.28 4.82 -18.35
N ILE A 103 -5.66 4.08 -17.30
CA ILE A 103 -6.90 4.28 -16.53
C ILE A 103 -6.50 4.98 -15.21
N GLN A 104 -5.96 6.20 -15.38
CA GLN A 104 -5.29 6.96 -14.32
C GLN A 104 -6.24 7.68 -13.34
N SER A 105 -7.53 7.80 -13.66
CA SER A 105 -8.38 8.80 -13.01
C SER A 105 -9.12 8.35 -11.75
N LEU A 106 -9.18 7.05 -11.41
CA LEU A 106 -10.06 6.58 -10.31
C LEU A 106 -9.52 5.40 -9.50
N GLN A 107 -8.20 5.19 -9.43
CA GLN A 107 -7.65 4.11 -8.62
C GLN A 107 -7.67 4.47 -7.12
N PRO A 108 -8.34 3.71 -6.24
CA PRO A 108 -8.41 4.00 -4.80
C PRO A 108 -7.02 4.15 -4.16
N ALA A 109 -6.04 3.37 -4.62
CA ALA A 109 -4.65 3.48 -4.19
C ALA A 109 -4.07 4.88 -4.44
N ILE A 110 -4.31 5.47 -5.63
CA ILE A 110 -3.81 6.81 -5.96
C ILE A 110 -4.48 7.88 -5.09
N ILE A 111 -5.78 7.75 -4.81
CA ILE A 111 -6.52 8.71 -3.97
C ILE A 111 -6.00 8.66 -2.54
N ILE A 112 -5.87 7.46 -1.96
CA ILE A 112 -5.34 7.25 -0.60
C ILE A 112 -3.93 7.83 -0.51
N SER A 113 -3.05 7.48 -1.43
CA SER A 113 -1.68 7.99 -1.48
C SER A 113 -1.61 9.52 -1.56
N ARG A 114 -2.47 10.15 -2.38
CA ARG A 114 -2.53 11.62 -2.49
C ARG A 114 -2.99 12.29 -1.20
N ILE A 115 -3.98 11.72 -0.51
CA ILE A 115 -4.45 12.23 0.79
C ILE A 115 -3.32 12.18 1.81
N PHE A 116 -2.61 11.05 1.92
CA PHE A 116 -1.50 10.90 2.86
C PHE A 116 -0.33 11.85 2.55
N ILE A 117 0.12 11.92 1.30
CA ILE A 117 1.20 12.81 0.88
C ILE A 117 0.80 14.28 1.10
N GLY A 118 -0.41 14.67 0.72
CA GLY A 118 -0.93 16.03 0.91
C GLY A 118 -1.01 16.45 2.37
N ASN A 119 -1.43 15.55 3.26
CA ASN A 119 -1.45 15.80 4.72
C ASN A 119 -0.03 15.94 5.29
N LEU A 120 0.95 15.19 4.78
CA LEU A 120 2.34 15.29 5.23
C LEU A 120 3.04 16.56 4.74
N GLN A 121 2.70 17.02 3.55
CA GLN A 121 3.27 18.24 2.96
C GLN A 121 2.64 19.51 3.55
N SER A 122 1.34 19.51 3.85
CA SER A 122 0.64 20.69 4.40
C SER A 122 0.91 21.00 5.87
N ARG A 123 1.47 20.05 6.64
CA ARG A 123 1.84 20.21 8.06
C ARG A 123 3.30 20.64 8.27
N THR A 124 3.78 21.59 7.47
CA THR A 124 5.02 22.36 7.71
C THR A 124 4.69 23.77 8.16
#